data_AF-A0A960M249-F1
#
_entry.id   AF-A0A960M249-F1
#
_cell.length_a   1.000
_cell.length_b   1.000
_cell.length_c   1.000
_cell.angle_alpha   90.00
_cell.angle_beta   90.00
_cell.angle_gamma   90.00
#
_symmetry.space_group_name_H-M   'P 1'
#
loop_
_entity.id
_entity.type
_entity.pdbx_description
1 polymer ?
#
loop_
_entity_poly.entity_id
_entity_poly.type
_entity_poly.pdbx_seq_one_letter_code
_entity_poly.pdbx_strand_id
1 'polypeptide(L)'
;MKDYLFRKNLSVKQLAADLKISTSYLYQLIRGERKPSIELAQKIEEYTGGEVTLGMLLGIKGEEKTTKPYYYRSVSSEHERRFSSLEDATERFKGKLGEIEDRLLKLEKEK
;
A
#
# COMPACT_ATOMS: atom_id res chain seq x y z
N MET A 1 -2.88 -3.17 -10.03
CA MET A 1 -2.48 -2.76 -11.40
C MET A 1 -1.15 -2.00 -11.46
N LYS A 2 -0.93 -0.94 -10.67
CA LYS A 2 0.35 -0.20 -10.65
C LYS A 2 1.56 -1.11 -10.36
N ASP A 3 1.44 -1.98 -9.36
CA ASP A 3 2.51 -2.92 -8.99
C ASP A 3 2.80 -3.96 -10.07
N TYR A 4 1.79 -4.36 -10.85
CA TYR A 4 1.97 -5.24 -12.00
C TYR A 4 2.83 -4.55 -13.07
N LEU A 5 2.47 -3.32 -13.45
CA LEU A 5 3.22 -2.53 -14.43
C LEU A 5 4.69 -2.33 -14.00
N PHE A 6 4.92 -2.04 -12.72
CA PHE A 6 6.27 -1.88 -12.18
C PHE A 6 7.07 -3.19 -12.24
N ARG A 7 6.50 -4.31 -11.77
CA ARG A 7 7.19 -5.62 -11.76
C ARG A 7 7.50 -6.15 -13.16
N LYS A 8 6.63 -5.89 -14.14
CA LYS A 8 6.84 -6.29 -15.54
C LYS A 8 7.62 -5.26 -16.36
N ASN A 9 8.04 -4.14 -15.76
CA ASN A 9 8.67 -3.02 -16.44
C ASN A 9 7.88 -2.53 -17.68
N LEU A 10 6.54 -2.55 -17.57
CA LEU A 10 5.62 -2.13 -18.62
C LEU A 10 5.23 -0.67 -18.43
N SER A 11 5.28 0.10 -19.51
CA SER A 11 4.75 1.45 -19.49
C SER A 11 3.22 1.45 -19.55
N VAL A 12 2.59 2.46 -18.94
CA VAL A 12 1.14 2.67 -19.02
C VAL A 12 0.69 2.83 -20.48
N LYS A 13 1.51 3.46 -21.32
CA LYS A 13 1.22 3.63 -22.75
C LYS A 13 1.16 2.31 -23.49
N GLN A 14 2.08 1.38 -23.21
CA GLN A 14 2.07 0.05 -23.83
C GLN A 14 0.82 -0.73 -23.42
N LEU A 15 0.53 -0.81 -22.12
CA LEU A 15 -0.67 -1.52 -21.66
C LEU A 15 -1.97 -0.92 -22.24
N ALA A 16 -2.06 0.41 -22.35
CA ALA A 16 -3.21 1.06 -22.95
C ALA A 16 -3.37 0.71 -24.44
N ALA A 17 -2.25 0.69 -25.19
CA ALA A 17 -2.25 0.31 -26.61
C ALA A 17 -2.68 -1.14 -26.80
N ASP A 18 -2.15 -2.07 -26.00
CA ASP A 18 -2.47 -3.49 -26.06
C ASP A 18 -3.95 -3.76 -25.75
N LEU A 19 -4.49 -3.05 -24.76
CA LEU A 19 -5.91 -3.13 -24.38
C LEU A 19 -6.83 -2.29 -25.29
N LYS A 20 -6.27 -1.57 -26.27
CA LYS A 20 -6.98 -0.67 -27.19
C LYS A 20 -7.84 0.37 -26.47
N ILE A 21 -7.32 0.96 -25.41
CA ILE A 21 -7.96 2.04 -24.65
C ILE A 21 -7.08 3.29 -24.61
N SER A 22 -7.65 4.44 -24.28
CA SER A 22 -6.83 5.65 -24.13
C SER A 22 -5.95 5.57 -22.88
N THR A 23 -4.73 6.09 -22.99
CA THR A 23 -3.78 6.14 -21.87
C THR A 23 -4.35 6.94 -20.70
N SER A 24 -5.07 8.03 -20.98
CA SER A 24 -5.75 8.84 -19.96
C SER A 24 -6.79 8.02 -19.19
N TYR A 25 -7.58 7.21 -19.90
CA TYR A 25 -8.55 6.33 -19.26
C TYR A 25 -7.86 5.27 -18.39
N LEU A 26 -6.77 4.66 -18.87
CA LEU A 26 -6.01 3.71 -18.06
C LEU A 26 -5.43 4.37 -16.79
N TYR A 27 -4.97 5.62 -16.84
CA TYR A 27 -4.57 6.37 -15.64
C TYR A 27 -5.73 6.55 -14.64
N GLN A 28 -6.94 6.86 -15.12
CA GLN A 28 -8.13 6.98 -14.27
C GLN A 28 -8.47 5.64 -13.60
N LEU A 29 -8.31 4.52 -14.32
CA LEU A 29 -8.49 3.17 -13.77
C LEU A 29 -7.44 2.87 -12.68
N ILE A 30 -6.17 3.15 -12.94
CA ILE A 30 -5.07 2.92 -11.98
C ILE A 30 -5.27 3.72 -10.68
N ARG A 31 -5.78 4.96 -10.78
CA ARG A 31 -6.06 5.83 -9.64
C ARG A 31 -7.36 5.49 -8.91
N GLY A 32 -8.19 4.60 -9.47
CA GLY A 32 -9.51 4.28 -8.94
C GLY A 32 -10.55 5.40 -9.12
N GLU A 33 -10.28 6.38 -9.99
CA GLU A 33 -11.21 7.48 -10.32
C GLU A 33 -12.38 6.98 -11.16
N ARG A 34 -12.15 5.93 -11.97
CA ARG A 34 -13.17 5.26 -12.77
C ARG A 34 -13.10 3.75 -12.60
N LYS A 35 -14.25 3.10 -12.76
CA LYS A 35 -14.36 1.65 -12.87
C LYS A 35 -14.41 1.25 -14.35
N PRO A 36 -13.72 0.17 -14.74
CA PRO A 36 -13.86 -0.38 -16.08
C PRO A 36 -15.21 -1.09 -16.23
N SER A 37 -15.62 -1.36 -17.47
CA SER A 37 -16.69 -2.33 -17.74
C SER A 37 -16.24 -3.73 -17.33
N ILE A 38 -17.19 -4.65 -17.16
CA ILE A 38 -16.91 -6.06 -16.85
C ILE A 38 -16.03 -6.67 -17.93
N GLU A 39 -16.35 -6.46 -19.21
CA GLU A 39 -15.58 -6.96 -20.34
C GLU A 39 -14.12 -6.46 -20.34
N LEU A 40 -13.91 -5.17 -20.02
CA LEU A 40 -12.57 -4.60 -19.95
C LEU A 40 -11.80 -5.16 -18.74
N ALA A 41 -12.46 -5.36 -17.61
CA ALA A 41 -11.86 -5.97 -16.44
C ALA A 41 -11.42 -7.42 -16.73
N GLN A 42 -12.23 -8.20 -17.46
CA GLN A 42 -11.87 -9.55 -17.91
C GLN A 42 -10.65 -9.53 -18.84
N LYS A 43 -10.62 -8.60 -19.82
CA LYS A 43 -9.45 -8.44 -20.70
C LYS A 43 -8.18 -8.10 -19.94
N ILE A 44 -8.27 -7.24 -18.94
CA ILE A 44 -7.13 -6.90 -18.09
C ILE A 44 -6.67 -8.12 -17.29
N GLU A 45 -7.60 -8.88 -16.72
CA GLU A 45 -7.29 -10.10 -15.97
C GLU A 45 -6.60 -11.14 -16.84
N GLU A 46 -7.13 -11.39 -18.04
CA GLU A 46 -6.55 -12.31 -19.03
C GLU A 46 -5.15 -11.84 -19.47
N TYR A 47 -5.00 -10.56 -19.83
CA TYR A 47 -3.71 -9.99 -20.23
C TYR A 47 -2.64 -10.12 -19.13
N THR A 48 -3.06 -9.99 -17.86
CA THR A 48 -2.16 -10.06 -16.71
C THR A 48 -2.00 -11.47 -16.16
N GLY A 49 -2.63 -12.48 -16.76
CA GLY A 49 -2.60 -13.86 -16.28
C GLY A 49 -3.15 -14.01 -14.86
N GLY A 50 -4.14 -13.19 -14.48
CA GLY A 50 -4.75 -13.20 -13.15
C GLY A 50 -4.02 -12.38 -12.09
N GLU A 51 -2.88 -11.73 -12.40
CA GLU A 51 -2.18 -10.87 -11.42
C GLU A 51 -2.97 -9.59 -11.09
N VAL A 52 -3.83 -9.13 -12.00
CA VAL A 52 -4.79 -8.04 -11.78
C VAL A 52 -6.19 -8.59 -12.00
N THR A 53 -6.84 -9.01 -10.92
CA THR A 53 -8.14 -9.68 -11.03
C THR A 53 -9.29 -8.73 -11.32
N LEU A 54 -10.36 -9.26 -11.92
CA LEU A 54 -11.58 -8.52 -12.17
C LEU A 54 -12.20 -7.96 -10.88
N GLY A 55 -12.17 -8.74 -9.79
CA GLY A 55 -12.65 -8.31 -8.48
C GLY A 55 -11.89 -7.09 -7.95
N MET A 56 -10.57 -7.03 -8.15
CA MET A 56 -9.73 -5.89 -7.78
C MET A 56 -10.15 -4.61 -8.51
N LEU A 57 -10.50 -4.73 -9.80
CA LEU A 57 -10.84 -3.59 -10.66
C LEU A 57 -12.26 -3.06 -10.45
N LEU A 58 -13.21 -3.96 -10.20
CA LEU A 58 -14.61 -3.60 -9.97
C LEU A 58 -14.89 -3.22 -8.50
N GLY A 59 -13.95 -3.53 -7.59
CA GLY A 59 -14.08 -3.32 -6.16
C GLY A 59 -15.08 -4.27 -5.51
N ILE A 60 -15.26 -5.47 -6.10
CA ILE A 60 -16.09 -6.53 -5.56
C ILE A 60 -15.24 -7.25 -4.51
N LYS A 61 -15.61 -7.09 -3.24
CA LYS A 61 -14.97 -7.80 -2.12
C LYS A 61 -15.39 -9.28 -2.17
N GLY A 62 -14.70 -10.09 -2.95
CA GLY A 62 -14.70 -11.53 -2.76
C GLY A 62 -13.87 -11.89 -1.52
N GLU A 63 -14.37 -12.80 -0.70
CA GLU A 63 -13.56 -13.42 0.34
C GLU A 63 -12.48 -14.27 -0.34
N GLU A 64 -11.25 -13.77 -0.46
CA GLU A 64 -10.01 -14.52 -0.15
C GLU A 64 -8.70 -13.72 -0.35
N LYS A 65 -7.86 -13.84 0.69
CA LYS A 65 -6.39 -13.89 0.77
C LYS A 65 -5.55 -12.82 0.04
N THR A 66 -5.36 -11.71 0.76
CA THR A 66 -4.09 -10.97 0.96
C THR A 66 -3.15 -10.79 -0.24
N THR A 67 -3.47 -9.81 -1.08
CA THR A 67 -2.44 -8.87 -1.53
C THR A 67 -3.06 -7.48 -1.48
N LYS A 68 -2.75 -6.71 -0.41
CA LYS A 68 -3.29 -5.37 -0.20
C LYS A 68 -2.72 -4.42 -1.27
N PRO A 69 -3.53 -3.81 -2.16
CA PRO A 69 -3.02 -2.80 -3.07
C PRO A 69 -2.67 -1.52 -2.33
N TYR A 70 -1.45 -1.04 -2.56
CA TYR A 70 -1.02 0.29 -2.20
C TYR A 70 -1.93 1.30 -2.93
N TYR A 71 -2.61 2.14 -2.14
CA TYR A 71 -3.54 3.21 -2.54
C TYR A 71 -4.97 2.77 -2.91
N TYR A 72 -5.84 2.66 -1.91
CA TYR A 72 -6.89 3.67 -1.67
C TYR A 72 -7.69 3.38 -0.37
N ARG A 73 -7.79 4.38 0.51
CA ARG A 73 -8.97 4.66 1.37
C ARG A 73 -9.19 3.96 2.74
N SER A 74 -8.18 3.39 3.38
CA SER A 74 -8.31 2.92 4.79
C SER A 74 -7.09 3.20 5.68
N VAL A 75 -6.21 4.10 5.25
CA VAL A 75 -4.98 4.42 6.00
C VAL A 75 -5.29 5.16 7.32
N SER A 76 -6.49 5.70 7.50
CA SER A 76 -6.75 6.60 8.63
C SER A 76 -6.95 5.92 9.99
N SER A 77 -7.53 4.72 10.11
CA SER A 77 -7.97 4.20 11.43
C SER A 77 -7.06 3.14 12.07
N GLU A 78 -6.34 2.33 11.30
CA GLU A 78 -5.41 1.34 11.87
C GLU A 78 -3.98 1.86 12.00
N HIS A 79 -3.56 2.80 11.16
CA HIS A 79 -2.25 3.44 11.34
C HIS A 79 -2.30 4.38 12.54
N GLU A 80 -3.41 5.05 12.82
CA GLU A 80 -3.61 5.83 14.07
C GLU A 80 -3.33 5.00 15.32
N ARG A 81 -3.87 3.77 15.40
CA ARG A 81 -3.64 2.87 16.55
C ARG A 81 -2.21 2.38 16.64
N ARG A 82 -1.57 2.09 15.49
CA ARG A 82 -0.17 1.65 15.44
C ARG A 82 0.80 2.79 15.76
N PHE A 83 0.54 4.01 15.29
CA PHE A 83 1.32 5.20 15.62
C PHE A 83 1.19 5.55 17.11
N SER A 84 -0.02 5.49 17.69
CA SER A 84 -0.22 5.65 19.14
C SER A 84 0.58 4.63 19.95
N SER A 85 0.58 3.35 19.55
CA SER A 85 1.38 2.33 20.24
C SER A 85 2.91 2.52 20.13
N LEU A 86 3.37 3.17 19.05
CA LEU A 86 4.78 3.47 18.83
C LEU A 86 5.22 4.70 19.63
N GLU A 87 4.39 5.75 19.70
CA GLU A 87 4.63 6.91 20.56
C GLU A 87 4.74 6.50 22.04
N ASP A 88 3.80 5.66 22.50
CA ASP A 88 3.83 5.10 23.86
C ASP A 88 5.11 4.30 24.13
N ALA A 89 5.58 3.52 23.15
CA ALA A 89 6.81 2.77 23.28
C ALA A 89 8.04 3.71 23.33
N THR A 90 8.06 4.76 22.50
CA THR A 90 9.18 5.72 22.49
C THR A 90 9.30 6.50 23.80
N GLU A 91 8.18 6.90 24.41
CA GLU A 91 8.19 7.58 25.72
C GLU A 91 8.74 6.66 26.82
N ARG A 92 8.38 5.36 26.81
CA ARG A 92 8.94 4.37 27.74
C ARG A 92 10.44 4.19 27.57
N PHE A 93 10.94 4.17 26.33
CA PHE A 93 12.37 4.05 26.07
C PHE A 93 13.13 5.31 26.51
N LYS A 94 12.56 6.50 26.29
CA LYS A 94 13.15 7.76 26.73
C LYS A 94 13.28 7.83 28.25
N GLY A 95 12.26 7.40 28.99
CA GLY A 95 12.32 7.33 30.45
C GLY A 95 13.43 6.39 30.95
N LYS A 96 13.54 5.19 30.36
CA LYS A 96 14.62 4.24 30.70
C LYS A 96 16.01 4.76 30.36
N LEU A 97 16.16 5.49 29.26
CA LEU A 97 17.43 6.13 28.90
C LEU A 97 17.84 7.16 29.95
N GLY A 98 16.91 8.02 30.38
CA GLY A 98 17.17 8.99 31.46
C GLY A 98 17.61 8.31 32.77
N GLU A 99 16.93 7.22 33.16
CA GLU A 99 17.35 6.45 34.34
C GLU A 99 18.76 5.86 34.21
N ILE A 100 19.12 5.39 33.02
CA ILE A 100 20.46 4.86 32.75
C ILE A 100 21.50 5.99 32.79
N GLU A 101 21.21 7.15 32.21
CA GLU A 101 22.07 8.33 32.25
C GLU A 101 22.29 8.83 33.70
N ASP A 102 21.23 8.91 34.51
CA ASP A 102 21.33 9.27 35.93
C ASP A 102 22.17 8.26 36.73
N ARG A 103 22.04 6.97 36.43
CA ARG A 103 22.85 5.91 37.05
C ARG A 103 24.31 6.01 36.64
N LEU A 104 24.59 6.30 35.38
CA LEU A 104 25.96 6.54 34.90
C LEU A 104 26.57 7.77 35.58
N LEU A 105 25.81 8.86 35.71
CA LEU A 105 26.28 10.09 36.37
C LEU A 105 26.61 9.85 37.85
N LYS A 106 25.84 9.01 38.55
CA LYS A 106 26.14 8.63 39.95
C LYS A 106 27.41 7.79 40.05
N LEU A 107 27.58 6.82 39.13
CA LEU A 107 28.79 6.00 39.07
C LEU A 107 30.04 6.81 38.70
N GLU A 108 29.89 7.87 37.91
CA GLU A 108 30.99 8.81 37.63
C GLU A 108 31.34 9.71 38.83
N LYS A 109 30.37 10.03 39.69
CA LYS A 109 30.59 10.83 40.91
C LYS A 109 31.14 10.01 42.10
N GLU A 110 30.98 8.69 42.07
CA GLU A 110 31.54 7.76 43.05
C GLU A 110 32.96 7.27 42.70
N LYS A 111 33.53 7.78 41.59
CA LYS A 111 34.95 7.64 41.22
C LYS A 111 35.75 8.89 41.58
#